data_AF-A0A3P2A055-F1
#
_entry.id   AF-A0A3P2A055-F1
#
_cell.length_a   1.000
_cell.length_b   1.000
_cell.length_c   1.000
_cell.angle_alpha   90.00
_cell.angle_beta   90.00
_cell.angle_gamma   90.00
#
_symmetry.space_group_name_H-M   'P 1'
#
loop_
_entity.id
_entity.type
_entity.pdbx_description
1 polymer ?
#
loop_
_entity_poly.entity_id
_entity_poly.type
_entity_poly.pdbx_seq_one_letter_code
_entity_poly.pdbx_strand_id
1 'polypeptide(L)'
;MNRYYPHTIIAQEGWPFIIGGLLASVLMTLLCGWWSVPFWLFVLFCLQFFRDPARDIPDTPDAVLCPADGRIVVVEKSTDPYRHTEALKISVFMNVFNVHSQRAPAHGKITHVEYNAGKFLNAALDKASSENERNAVLMTTEQGHDITFVQVAGLVARRILCYAKAGESMVRGERYGFIRFGSRVDVYLPVDAVANVAIGDKVRASETILAYFAQDGEKSEGEGENTAAPKAAETSKAVAESRLKADMEAKAEAEKAARLAAEAEEKARLEAEAKAQAEAEEQARAEAEAKAKAEAEEQARLEAEAKAQAEAEEQARLEAEAKAQAEAEEQARLEAEAKAQAEAEEQARLEAEAKAQAEAEEQARLEAEAKAQAEAEEQARLQAEAEAQAAAEEQARLEAEAQAALEKAARLEAEAQAEAEELARLQAVQSQVAAQTPELVQSNGADDAQQLARVAAENAFAAPQQAEQDAAAESFRRSEEEALAEIAARAPIVRREVFASVPEPWQTIEPSEIIIKTEVKK
;
A
#
# COMPACT_ATOMS: atom_id res chain seq x y z
N MET A 1 45.12 -17.67 13.63
CA MET A 1 43.82 -17.36 13.00
C MET A 1 44.02 -16.17 12.09
N ASN A 2 43.86 -16.36 10.78
CA ASN A 2 44.08 -15.30 9.80
C ASN A 2 42.72 -14.67 9.46
N ARG A 3 42.54 -13.36 9.70
CA ARG A 3 41.25 -12.66 9.54
C ARG A 3 41.28 -11.75 8.32
N TYR A 4 41.10 -12.34 7.14
CA TYR A 4 40.92 -11.58 5.91
C TYR A 4 39.49 -11.00 5.86
N TYR A 5 39.27 -9.86 6.52
CA TYR A 5 37.94 -9.27 6.61
C TYR A 5 37.96 -7.73 6.73
N PRO A 6 37.96 -6.99 5.60
CA PRO A 6 37.97 -5.54 5.59
C PRO A 6 36.57 -4.89 5.71
N HIS A 7 35.51 -5.66 5.95
CA HIS A 7 34.11 -5.19 5.90
C HIS A 7 33.50 -4.91 7.29
N THR A 8 32.45 -4.11 7.29
CA THR A 8 31.66 -3.77 8.48
C THR A 8 30.76 -4.94 8.95
N ILE A 9 30.39 -4.93 10.24
CA ILE A 9 29.51 -5.94 10.87
C ILE A 9 28.10 -6.00 10.21
N ILE A 10 27.71 -4.94 9.50
CA ILE A 10 26.50 -4.87 8.68
C ILE A 10 26.93 -4.72 7.21
N ALA A 11 26.33 -5.52 6.34
CA ALA A 11 26.51 -5.47 4.89
C ALA A 11 26.06 -4.12 4.30
N GLN A 12 26.77 -3.62 3.28
CA GLN A 12 26.49 -2.31 2.67
C GLN A 12 25.05 -2.21 2.12
N GLU A 13 24.52 -3.34 1.64
CA GLU A 13 23.17 -3.53 1.13
C GLU A 13 22.07 -3.28 2.17
N GLY A 14 22.37 -3.43 3.46
CA GLY A 14 21.41 -3.30 4.55
C GLY A 14 21.13 -1.88 4.99
N TRP A 15 22.12 -0.98 4.85
CA TRP A 15 22.01 0.39 5.37
C TRP A 15 20.81 1.19 4.83
N PRO A 16 20.41 1.12 3.54
CA PRO A 16 19.19 1.78 3.08
C PRO A 16 17.93 1.30 3.79
N PHE A 17 17.80 -0.01 4.04
CA PHE A 17 16.64 -0.60 4.73
C PHE A 17 16.67 -0.28 6.24
N ILE A 18 17.84 -0.34 6.86
CA ILE A 18 18.01 -0.05 8.29
C ILE A 18 17.76 1.44 8.57
N ILE A 19 18.33 2.35 7.78
CA ILE A 19 18.13 3.80 7.96
C ILE A 19 16.68 4.20 7.63
N GLY A 20 16.12 3.71 6.51
CA GLY A 20 14.72 3.97 6.17
C GLY A 20 13.74 3.42 7.21
N GLY A 21 13.98 2.19 7.66
CA GLY A 21 13.21 1.55 8.73
C GLY A 21 13.32 2.29 10.07
N LEU A 22 14.51 2.77 10.45
CA LEU A 22 14.70 3.58 11.67
C LEU A 22 13.95 4.91 11.61
N LEU A 23 14.04 5.63 10.48
CA LEU A 23 13.31 6.88 10.30
C LEU A 23 11.79 6.67 10.34
N ALA A 24 11.29 5.62 9.69
CA ALA A 24 9.88 5.24 9.77
C ALA A 24 9.47 4.83 11.19
N SER A 25 10.29 4.06 11.90
CA SER A 25 10.02 3.63 13.28
C SER A 25 9.94 4.81 14.24
N VAL A 26 10.85 5.77 14.12
CA VAL A 26 10.82 7.02 14.92
C VAL A 26 9.59 7.86 14.58
N LEU A 27 9.28 8.06 13.30
CA LEU A 27 8.10 8.81 12.88
C LEU A 27 6.80 8.17 13.40
N MET A 28 6.63 6.85 13.25
CA MET A 28 5.46 6.13 13.76
C MET A 28 5.40 6.09 15.28
N THR A 29 6.54 6.16 15.98
CA THR A 29 6.56 6.30 17.46
C THR A 29 6.06 7.69 17.87
N LEU A 30 6.40 8.74 17.13
CA LEU A 30 5.93 10.11 17.39
C LEU A 30 4.44 10.31 17.05
N LEU A 31 3.94 9.66 15.99
CA LEU A 31 2.55 9.78 15.54
C LEU A 31 1.58 8.83 16.27
N CYS A 32 2.00 7.60 16.55
CA CYS A 32 1.10 6.51 16.97
C CYS A 32 1.59 5.74 18.21
N GLY A 33 2.69 6.16 18.85
CA GLY A 33 3.20 5.58 20.09
C GLY A 33 3.49 4.08 19.96
N TRP A 34 2.76 3.26 20.71
CA TRP A 34 2.96 1.80 20.78
C TRP A 34 2.72 1.08 19.44
N TRP A 35 1.91 1.64 18.55
CA TRP A 35 1.66 1.06 17.22
C TRP A 35 2.89 1.09 16.29
N SER A 36 4.02 1.70 16.72
CA SER A 36 5.29 1.63 16.00
C SER A 36 6.05 0.30 16.14
N VAL A 37 5.64 -0.58 17.08
CA VAL A 37 6.34 -1.85 17.36
C VAL A 37 6.64 -2.69 16.11
N PRO A 38 5.74 -2.88 15.13
CA PRO A 38 6.05 -3.62 13.90
C PRO A 38 7.21 -3.04 13.08
N PHE A 39 7.38 -1.71 13.07
CA PHE A 39 8.49 -1.04 12.39
C PHE A 39 9.81 -1.28 13.12
N TRP A 40 9.81 -1.24 14.45
CA TRP A 40 10.98 -1.60 15.25
C TRP A 40 11.37 -3.08 15.09
N LEU A 41 10.39 -4.00 15.03
CA LEU A 41 10.62 -5.41 14.71
C LEU A 41 11.20 -5.59 13.30
N PHE A 42 10.73 -4.83 12.31
CA PHE A 42 11.32 -4.82 10.96
C PHE A 42 12.78 -4.32 10.97
N VAL A 43 13.11 -3.26 11.73
CA VAL A 43 14.50 -2.80 11.89
C VAL A 43 15.39 -3.86 12.53
N LEU A 44 14.92 -4.52 13.60
CA LEU A 44 15.64 -5.62 14.24
C LEU A 44 15.84 -6.81 13.29
N PHE A 45 14.81 -7.14 12.50
CA PHE A 45 14.93 -8.13 11.43
C PHE A 45 15.98 -7.73 10.38
N CYS A 46 15.99 -6.49 9.90
CA CYS A 46 17.01 -6.02 8.96
C CYS A 46 18.42 -6.07 9.55
N LEU A 47 18.61 -5.71 10.82
CA LEU A 47 19.90 -5.82 11.52
C LEU A 47 20.36 -7.29 11.61
N GLN A 48 19.46 -8.22 11.89
CA GLN A 48 19.75 -9.66 11.93
C GLN A 48 19.98 -10.25 10.52
N PHE A 49 19.28 -9.78 9.50
CA PHE A 49 19.37 -10.29 8.13
C PHE A 49 20.64 -9.81 7.41
N PHE A 50 20.95 -8.52 7.52
CA PHE A 50 22.11 -7.90 6.87
C PHE A 50 23.39 -7.97 7.72
N ARG A 51 23.42 -8.79 8.78
CA ARG A 51 24.64 -9.06 9.55
C ARG A 51 25.69 -9.76 8.70
N ASP A 52 26.92 -9.30 8.82
CA ASP A 52 28.09 -9.86 8.13
C ASP A 52 29.27 -9.88 9.13
N PRO A 53 29.34 -10.88 10.01
CA PRO A 53 30.35 -10.95 11.05
C PRO A 53 31.73 -11.29 10.46
N ALA A 54 32.81 -10.87 11.14
CA ALA A 54 34.13 -11.43 10.90
C ALA A 54 34.13 -12.93 11.24
N ARG A 55 34.85 -13.73 10.45
CA ARG A 55 34.97 -15.19 10.58
C ARG A 55 36.44 -15.57 10.72
N ASP A 56 36.74 -16.55 11.55
CA ASP A 56 38.10 -17.11 11.66
C ASP A 56 38.30 -18.21 10.61
N ILE A 57 39.33 -18.06 9.79
CA ILE A 57 39.61 -18.95 8.66
C ILE A 57 40.53 -20.11 9.12
N PRO A 58 40.17 -21.39 8.90
CA PRO A 58 41.04 -22.55 9.12
C PRO A 58 42.32 -22.47 8.29
N ASP A 59 43.44 -22.90 8.86
CA ASP A 59 44.76 -22.78 8.23
C ASP A 59 45.19 -24.05 7.49
N THR A 60 44.31 -24.52 6.61
CA THR A 60 44.45 -25.75 5.80
C THR A 60 44.43 -25.35 4.33
N PRO A 61 45.58 -25.30 3.62
CA PRO A 61 45.65 -24.82 2.24
C PRO A 61 44.76 -25.60 1.26
N ASP A 62 44.76 -26.92 1.38
CA ASP A 62 44.10 -27.86 0.46
C ASP A 62 42.59 -28.00 0.73
N ALA A 63 42.03 -27.19 1.64
CA ALA A 63 40.66 -27.27 2.10
C ALA A 63 39.75 -26.28 1.38
N VAL A 64 38.63 -26.79 0.87
CA VAL A 64 37.52 -26.00 0.34
C VAL A 64 36.66 -25.53 1.50
N LEU A 65 36.66 -24.23 1.77
CA LEU A 65 35.83 -23.59 2.79
C LEU A 65 34.38 -23.44 2.31
N CYS A 66 33.45 -23.44 3.26
CA CYS A 66 32.05 -23.19 2.98
C CYS A 66 31.82 -21.73 2.57
N PRO A 67 31.13 -21.46 1.44
CA PRO A 67 30.91 -20.10 0.96
C PRO A 67 29.77 -19.37 1.70
N ALA A 68 28.98 -20.05 2.54
CA ALA A 68 27.72 -19.56 3.09
C ALA A 68 27.43 -20.09 4.52
N ASP A 69 26.65 -19.33 5.31
CA ASP A 69 25.98 -19.87 6.49
C ASP A 69 24.71 -20.63 6.05
N GLY A 70 24.49 -21.86 6.51
CA GLY A 70 23.31 -22.64 6.11
C GLY A 70 23.30 -24.10 6.55
N ARG A 71 22.61 -24.93 5.77
CA ARG A 71 22.56 -26.40 5.90
C ARG A 71 22.93 -27.07 4.57
N ILE A 72 23.70 -28.16 4.61
CA ILE A 72 23.97 -28.97 3.41
C ILE A 72 22.70 -29.68 2.96
N VAL A 73 22.38 -29.58 1.67
CA VAL A 73 21.18 -30.19 1.06
C VAL A 73 21.48 -31.15 -0.10
N VAL A 74 22.70 -31.10 -0.66
CA VAL A 74 23.18 -32.05 -1.68
C VAL A 74 24.67 -32.30 -1.45
N VAL A 75 25.10 -33.56 -1.56
CA VAL A 75 26.48 -34.00 -1.72
C VAL A 75 26.46 -35.15 -2.72
N GLU A 76 26.79 -34.90 -3.99
CA GLU A 76 26.66 -35.89 -5.07
C GLU A 76 27.69 -35.71 -6.18
N LYS A 77 27.88 -36.72 -7.03
CA LYS A 77 28.61 -36.55 -8.30
C LYS A 77 27.62 -36.09 -9.38
N SER A 78 27.90 -34.96 -10.01
CA SER A 78 27.05 -34.29 -11.00
C SER A 78 27.92 -33.68 -12.09
N THR A 79 27.34 -33.33 -13.24
CA THR A 79 28.04 -32.50 -14.23
C THR A 79 28.04 -31.04 -13.76
N ASP A 80 29.18 -30.34 -13.87
CA ASP A 80 29.25 -28.89 -13.78
C ASP A 80 28.63 -28.28 -15.06
N PRO A 81 27.53 -27.52 -14.96
CA PRO A 81 26.82 -27.00 -16.14
C PRO A 81 27.58 -25.88 -16.87
N TYR A 82 28.65 -25.32 -16.29
CA TYR A 82 29.48 -24.25 -16.85
C TYR A 82 30.80 -24.77 -17.43
N ARG A 83 31.37 -25.83 -16.82
CA ARG A 83 32.62 -26.46 -17.28
C ARG A 83 32.39 -27.69 -18.15
N HIS A 84 31.18 -28.26 -18.14
CA HIS A 84 30.76 -29.47 -18.85
C HIS A 84 31.60 -30.72 -18.52
N THR A 85 32.19 -30.76 -17.34
CA THR A 85 32.92 -31.90 -16.77
C THR A 85 32.10 -32.56 -15.66
N GLU A 86 32.41 -33.81 -15.31
CA GLU A 86 31.97 -34.35 -14.02
C GLU A 86 32.61 -33.58 -12.86
N ALA A 87 31.89 -33.45 -11.75
CA ALA A 87 32.29 -32.74 -10.55
C ALA A 87 31.65 -33.35 -9.30
N LEU A 88 32.27 -33.15 -8.14
CA LEU A 88 31.60 -33.27 -6.84
C LEU A 88 30.80 -31.98 -6.58
N LYS A 89 29.47 -32.09 -6.52
CA LYS A 89 28.53 -31.00 -6.23
C LYS A 89 28.16 -31.02 -4.75
N ILE A 90 28.40 -29.91 -4.06
CA ILE A 90 27.98 -29.68 -2.67
C ILE A 90 27.08 -28.44 -2.63
N SER A 91 25.83 -28.60 -2.19
CA SER A 91 24.85 -27.51 -2.13
C SER A 91 24.58 -27.06 -0.69
N VAL A 92 24.76 -25.77 -0.41
CA VAL A 92 24.46 -25.12 0.86
C VAL A 92 23.15 -24.32 0.75
N PHE A 93 22.13 -24.66 1.53
CA PHE A 93 20.87 -23.92 1.59
C PHE A 93 20.83 -22.93 2.77
N MET A 94 20.41 -21.70 2.49
CA MET A 94 20.44 -20.55 3.39
C MET A 94 19.00 -20.14 3.75
N ASN A 95 18.54 -20.48 4.96
CA ASN A 95 17.29 -19.94 5.49
C ASN A 95 17.45 -18.46 5.91
N VAL A 96 16.33 -17.75 6.09
CA VAL A 96 16.27 -16.30 6.35
C VAL A 96 17.11 -15.79 7.54
N PHE A 97 17.44 -16.63 8.53
CA PHE A 97 18.21 -16.24 9.72
C PHE A 97 19.74 -16.38 9.56
N ASN A 98 20.23 -16.93 8.45
CA ASN A 98 21.65 -17.10 8.14
C ASN A 98 22.31 -15.78 7.69
N VAL A 99 23.65 -15.73 7.69
CA VAL A 99 24.42 -14.66 7.02
C VAL A 99 24.23 -14.80 5.52
N HIS A 100 23.78 -13.75 4.85
CA HIS A 100 23.49 -13.75 3.40
C HIS A 100 24.60 -13.16 2.51
N SER A 101 25.78 -12.88 3.07
CA SER A 101 27.00 -12.69 2.28
C SER A 101 27.57 -14.03 1.82
N GLN A 102 28.21 -14.06 0.64
CA GLN A 102 28.92 -15.25 0.15
C GLN A 102 30.42 -14.99 0.07
N ARG A 103 31.19 -16.03 0.41
CA ARG A 103 32.64 -15.96 0.61
C ARG A 103 33.38 -16.94 -0.28
N ALA A 104 34.59 -16.57 -0.72
CA ALA A 104 35.39 -17.37 -1.64
C ALA A 104 35.79 -18.70 -0.98
N PRO A 105 35.46 -19.86 -1.58
CA PRO A 105 35.69 -21.15 -0.94
C PRO A 105 37.17 -21.56 -0.91
N ALA A 106 38.01 -21.03 -1.81
CA ALA A 106 39.45 -21.29 -1.86
C ALA A 106 40.21 -20.02 -2.30
N HIS A 107 41.55 -20.06 -2.24
CA HIS A 107 42.41 -19.00 -2.81
C HIS A 107 42.66 -19.31 -4.29
N GLY A 108 42.54 -18.32 -5.18
CA GLY A 108 42.71 -18.56 -6.61
C GLY A 108 42.35 -17.38 -7.51
N LYS A 109 42.42 -17.62 -8.81
CA LYS A 109 42.13 -16.64 -9.85
C LYS A 109 40.81 -16.95 -10.54
N ILE A 110 39.94 -15.95 -10.64
CA ILE A 110 38.66 -16.05 -11.34
C ILE A 110 38.93 -16.13 -12.84
N THR A 111 38.52 -17.22 -13.47
CA THR A 111 38.63 -17.41 -14.92
C THR A 111 37.42 -16.85 -15.65
N HIS A 112 36.22 -17.00 -15.10
CA HIS A 112 34.98 -16.49 -15.68
C HIS A 112 33.92 -16.15 -14.62
N VAL A 113 32.98 -15.27 -14.97
CA VAL A 113 31.78 -14.98 -14.17
C VAL A 113 30.58 -14.94 -15.11
N GLU A 114 29.60 -15.80 -14.89
CA GLU A 114 28.43 -15.94 -15.76
C GLU A 114 27.13 -15.69 -14.98
N TYR A 115 26.43 -14.61 -15.34
CA TYR A 115 25.13 -14.25 -14.78
C TYR A 115 24.00 -14.71 -15.72
N ASN A 116 23.07 -15.51 -15.18
CA ASN A 116 21.85 -15.94 -15.85
C ASN A 116 20.64 -15.30 -15.18
N ALA A 117 19.89 -14.47 -15.92
CA ALA A 117 18.58 -14.01 -15.48
C ALA A 117 17.55 -15.14 -15.61
N GLY A 118 16.80 -15.42 -14.54
CA GLY A 118 15.85 -16.53 -14.47
C GLY A 118 14.55 -16.18 -13.75
N LYS A 119 13.79 -17.20 -13.39
CA LYS A 119 12.52 -17.14 -12.66
C LYS A 119 12.75 -17.17 -11.14
N PHE A 120 11.65 -17.19 -10.36
CA PHE A 120 11.66 -17.19 -8.90
C PHE A 120 10.95 -18.45 -8.35
N LEU A 121 11.58 -19.62 -8.46
CA LEU A 121 11.09 -20.88 -7.87
C LEU A 121 11.81 -21.18 -6.55
N ASN A 122 11.30 -22.12 -5.75
CA ASN A 122 11.90 -22.44 -4.45
C ASN A 122 13.23 -23.22 -4.62
N ALA A 123 14.36 -22.57 -4.30
CA ALA A 123 15.71 -23.12 -4.36
C ALA A 123 15.99 -24.31 -3.39
N ALA A 124 15.03 -24.71 -2.56
CA ALA A 124 15.08 -25.99 -1.86
C ALA A 124 14.86 -27.19 -2.81
N LEU A 125 14.09 -27.03 -3.90
CA LEU A 125 13.74 -28.10 -4.83
C LEU A 125 14.73 -28.19 -6.00
N ASP A 126 15.20 -29.39 -6.29
CA ASP A 126 16.36 -29.57 -7.17
C ASP A 126 16.10 -29.13 -8.62
N LYS A 127 14.86 -29.31 -9.11
CA LYS A 127 14.40 -28.81 -10.43
C LYS A 127 14.27 -27.29 -10.54
N ALA A 128 14.38 -26.52 -9.45
CA ALA A 128 14.35 -25.05 -9.50
C ALA A 128 15.70 -24.43 -9.90
N SER A 129 16.81 -25.17 -9.71
CA SER A 129 18.18 -24.68 -9.93
C SER A 129 18.48 -24.27 -11.38
N SER A 130 17.84 -24.93 -12.35
CA SER A 130 18.06 -24.69 -13.78
C SER A 130 17.29 -23.48 -14.34
N GLU A 131 16.18 -23.08 -13.72
CA GLU A 131 15.34 -21.97 -14.19
C GLU A 131 15.51 -20.67 -13.40
N ASN A 132 16.10 -20.69 -12.20
CA ASN A 132 16.20 -19.51 -11.33
C ASN A 132 17.30 -18.51 -11.73
N GLU A 133 17.16 -17.26 -11.26
CA GLU A 133 18.25 -16.27 -11.29
C GLU A 133 19.50 -16.86 -10.60
N ARG A 134 20.63 -16.90 -11.31
CA ARG A 134 21.87 -17.49 -10.81
C ARG A 134 23.12 -16.76 -11.32
N ASN A 135 24.18 -16.76 -10.52
CA ASN A 135 25.48 -16.20 -10.88
C ASN A 135 26.58 -17.20 -10.53
N ALA A 136 27.29 -17.69 -11.55
CA ALA A 136 28.43 -18.58 -11.37
C ALA A 136 29.75 -17.80 -11.41
N VAL A 137 30.67 -18.18 -10.54
CA VAL A 137 32.07 -17.75 -10.54
C VAL A 137 32.92 -19.00 -10.77
N LEU A 138 33.63 -19.03 -11.89
CA LEU A 138 34.59 -20.08 -12.23
C LEU A 138 35.97 -19.60 -11.78
N MET A 139 36.68 -20.45 -11.03
CA MET A 139 37.97 -20.10 -10.44
C MET A 139 38.94 -21.27 -10.56
N THR A 140 40.20 -20.97 -10.84
CA THR A 140 41.30 -21.94 -10.75
C THR A 140 42.10 -21.61 -9.48
N THR A 141 42.32 -22.58 -8.60
CA THR A 141 43.15 -22.40 -7.40
C THR A 141 44.63 -22.27 -7.77
N GLU A 142 45.46 -21.79 -6.84
CA GLU A 142 46.92 -21.72 -7.08
C GLU A 142 47.58 -23.11 -7.23
N GLN A 143 46.91 -24.16 -6.76
CA GLN A 143 47.29 -25.57 -6.96
C GLN A 143 46.86 -26.12 -8.33
N GLY A 144 46.15 -25.33 -9.15
CA GLY A 144 45.67 -25.74 -10.47
C GLY A 144 44.32 -26.47 -10.46
N HIS A 145 43.71 -26.70 -9.30
CA HIS A 145 42.36 -27.29 -9.22
C HIS A 145 41.32 -26.28 -9.74
N ASP A 146 40.51 -26.73 -10.69
CA ASP A 146 39.42 -25.94 -11.23
C ASP A 146 38.14 -26.17 -10.43
N ILE A 147 37.54 -25.07 -9.93
CA ILE A 147 36.27 -25.08 -9.21
C ILE A 147 35.27 -24.11 -9.83
N THR A 148 33.99 -24.29 -9.49
CA THR A 148 32.91 -23.37 -9.84
C THR A 148 32.00 -23.21 -8.63
N PHE A 149 31.61 -21.99 -8.28
CA PHE A 149 30.64 -21.74 -7.22
C PHE A 149 29.52 -20.81 -7.69
N VAL A 150 28.28 -21.20 -7.42
CA VAL A 150 27.07 -20.67 -8.06
C VAL A 150 26.11 -20.17 -7.00
N GLN A 151 25.89 -18.85 -6.99
CA GLN A 151 24.81 -18.21 -6.25
C GLN A 151 23.48 -18.53 -6.95
N VAL A 152 22.48 -19.07 -6.23
CA VAL A 152 21.16 -19.42 -6.78
C VAL A 152 20.06 -18.76 -5.96
N ALA A 153 19.31 -17.85 -6.58
CA ALA A 153 18.18 -17.17 -5.96
C ALA A 153 17.04 -18.14 -5.64
N GLY A 154 16.31 -17.92 -4.55
CA GLY A 154 15.06 -18.62 -4.22
C GLY A 154 13.79 -17.81 -4.53
N LEU A 155 12.63 -18.36 -4.16
CA LEU A 155 11.29 -17.84 -4.42
C LEU A 155 11.06 -16.36 -4.01
N VAL A 156 11.76 -15.90 -2.96
CA VAL A 156 11.64 -14.53 -2.42
C VAL A 156 12.84 -13.65 -2.81
N ALA A 157 13.90 -14.26 -3.36
CA ALA A 157 15.12 -13.56 -3.75
C ALA A 157 14.92 -12.80 -5.07
N ARG A 158 15.07 -11.48 -5.03
CA ARG A 158 14.87 -10.58 -6.20
C ARG A 158 16.16 -9.92 -6.70
N ARG A 159 17.33 -10.37 -6.23
CA ARG A 159 18.65 -9.97 -6.72
C ARG A 159 19.79 -10.73 -6.04
N ILE A 160 20.62 -11.34 -6.85
CA ILE A 160 22.00 -11.70 -6.55
C ILE A 160 22.89 -10.46 -6.74
N LEU A 161 23.94 -10.34 -5.93
CA LEU A 161 25.07 -9.45 -6.15
C LEU A 161 26.36 -10.27 -6.17
N CYS A 162 27.14 -10.08 -7.22
CA CYS A 162 28.52 -10.55 -7.34
C CYS A 162 29.39 -9.32 -7.60
N TYR A 163 30.43 -9.12 -6.78
CA TYR A 163 31.40 -8.04 -6.93
C TYR A 163 32.66 -8.50 -7.69
N ALA A 164 32.93 -9.80 -7.58
CA ALA A 164 34.01 -10.54 -8.24
C ALA A 164 33.99 -10.43 -9.77
N LYS A 165 35.16 -10.36 -10.40
CA LYS A 165 35.32 -10.19 -11.86
C LYS A 165 36.30 -11.20 -12.47
N ALA A 166 36.06 -11.59 -13.72
CA ALA A 166 37.00 -12.42 -14.47
C ALA A 166 38.39 -11.75 -14.57
N GLY A 167 39.45 -12.50 -14.27
CA GLY A 167 40.84 -12.03 -14.23
C GLY A 167 41.33 -11.59 -12.85
N GLU A 168 40.44 -11.37 -11.89
CA GLU A 168 40.75 -11.01 -10.49
C GLU A 168 41.24 -12.23 -9.69
N SER A 169 42.02 -12.02 -8.63
CA SER A 169 42.41 -13.06 -7.68
C SER A 169 41.73 -12.80 -6.34
N MET A 170 41.18 -13.85 -5.71
CA MET A 170 40.50 -13.76 -4.42
C MET A 170 41.17 -14.62 -3.35
N VAL A 171 41.06 -14.16 -2.10
CA VAL A 171 41.55 -14.84 -0.91
C VAL A 171 40.47 -15.77 -0.34
N ARG A 172 40.84 -16.98 0.12
CA ARG A 172 39.88 -17.88 0.80
C ARG A 172 39.19 -17.14 1.95
N GLY A 173 37.85 -17.15 1.97
CA GLY A 173 37.02 -16.45 2.94
C GLY A 173 36.76 -14.95 2.69
N GLU A 174 37.31 -14.36 1.62
CA GLU A 174 36.97 -13.02 1.12
C GLU A 174 35.51 -12.96 0.63
N ARG A 175 34.82 -11.83 0.80
CA ARG A 175 33.43 -11.69 0.39
C ARG A 175 33.32 -11.32 -1.10
N TYR A 176 32.87 -12.28 -1.92
CA TYR A 176 32.66 -12.06 -3.36
C TYR A 176 31.23 -11.64 -3.72
N GLY A 177 30.25 -11.81 -2.83
CA GLY A 177 28.84 -11.58 -3.16
C GLY A 177 27.88 -11.38 -1.97
N PHE A 178 26.61 -11.16 -2.30
CA PHE A 178 25.47 -11.14 -1.37
C PHE A 178 24.18 -11.54 -2.11
N ILE A 179 23.28 -12.28 -1.47
CA ILE A 179 21.98 -12.67 -2.07
C ILE A 179 20.85 -12.27 -1.14
N ARG A 180 19.87 -11.51 -1.63
CA ARG A 180 18.73 -11.08 -0.81
C ARG A 180 17.73 -12.23 -0.64
N PHE A 181 17.31 -12.50 0.60
CA PHE A 181 16.25 -13.42 1.05
C PHE A 181 16.24 -14.86 0.49
N GLY A 182 16.84 -15.81 1.20
CA GLY A 182 16.52 -17.25 1.07
C GLY A 182 17.05 -17.87 -0.22
N SER A 183 18.20 -18.54 -0.14
CA SER A 183 19.02 -18.87 -1.31
C SER A 183 19.76 -20.20 -1.16
N ARG A 184 20.30 -20.72 -2.26
CA ARG A 184 21.26 -21.83 -2.30
C ARG A 184 22.59 -21.32 -2.86
N VAL A 185 23.71 -21.87 -2.37
CA VAL A 185 25.01 -21.78 -3.05
C VAL A 185 25.46 -23.19 -3.39
N ASP A 186 25.68 -23.47 -4.67
CA ASP A 186 26.27 -24.72 -5.14
C ASP A 186 27.78 -24.54 -5.30
N VAL A 187 28.56 -25.55 -4.93
CA VAL A 187 30.00 -25.64 -5.17
C VAL A 187 30.29 -26.90 -5.96
N TYR A 188 30.90 -26.76 -7.12
CA TYR A 188 31.36 -27.83 -8.00
C TYR A 188 32.88 -27.93 -7.89
N LEU A 189 33.35 -29.13 -7.55
CA LEU A 189 34.75 -29.47 -7.28
C LEU A 189 35.22 -30.61 -8.18
N PRO A 190 36.54 -30.82 -8.35
CA PRO A 190 37.08 -32.01 -9.00
C PRO A 190 36.51 -33.32 -8.40
N VAL A 191 36.32 -34.36 -9.23
CA VAL A 191 35.66 -35.63 -8.83
C VAL A 191 36.47 -36.52 -7.89
N ASP A 192 37.75 -36.17 -7.70
CA ASP A 192 38.74 -36.72 -6.78
C ASP A 192 38.76 -35.99 -5.42
N ALA A 193 38.15 -34.80 -5.31
CA ALA A 193 38.01 -34.11 -4.05
C ALA A 193 37.14 -34.92 -3.06
N VAL A 194 37.55 -34.94 -1.78
CA VAL A 194 36.91 -35.73 -0.73
C VAL A 194 36.02 -34.83 0.12
N ALA A 195 34.72 -35.11 0.13
CA ALA A 195 33.75 -34.39 0.96
C ALA A 195 34.03 -34.59 2.47
N ASN A 196 33.95 -33.50 3.22
CA ASN A 196 34.12 -33.42 4.67
C ASN A 196 32.79 -33.08 5.40
N VAL A 197 31.67 -33.09 4.68
CA VAL A 197 30.32 -32.80 5.21
C VAL A 197 29.28 -33.77 4.64
N ALA A 198 28.22 -34.01 5.40
CA ALA A 198 27.07 -34.82 5.04
C ALA A 198 25.81 -33.97 4.82
N ILE A 199 24.81 -34.54 4.13
CA ILE A 199 23.50 -33.90 3.95
C ILE A 199 22.82 -33.74 5.33
N GLY A 200 22.35 -32.53 5.63
CA GLY A 200 21.76 -32.18 6.93
C GLY A 200 22.69 -31.39 7.87
N ASP A 201 24.00 -31.38 7.62
CA ASP A 201 24.97 -30.64 8.43
C ASP A 201 24.69 -29.14 8.47
N LYS A 202 24.89 -28.52 9.63
CA LYS A 202 24.82 -27.06 9.82
C LYS A 202 26.22 -26.47 9.60
N VAL A 203 26.34 -25.58 8.61
CA VAL A 203 27.63 -25.07 8.13
C VAL A 203 27.69 -23.54 8.19
N ARG A 204 28.90 -22.99 8.24
CA ARG A 204 29.16 -21.55 8.38
C ARG A 204 30.17 -21.06 7.36
N ALA A 205 29.94 -19.86 6.84
CA ALA A 205 30.83 -19.24 5.87
C ALA A 205 32.25 -19.08 6.43
N SER A 206 33.25 -19.50 5.67
CA SER A 206 34.69 -19.51 6.01
C SER A 206 35.12 -20.39 7.19
N GLU A 207 34.26 -20.68 8.17
CA GLU A 207 34.58 -21.51 9.36
C GLU A 207 34.53 -23.02 9.05
N THR A 208 33.57 -23.48 8.23
CA THR A 208 33.42 -24.91 7.93
C THR A 208 34.21 -25.32 6.68
N ILE A 209 34.88 -26.47 6.73
CA ILE A 209 35.51 -27.12 5.55
C ILE A 209 34.48 -28.06 4.90
N LEU A 210 34.16 -27.85 3.62
CA LEU A 210 33.26 -28.68 2.83
C LEU A 210 33.95 -29.92 2.26
N ALA A 211 35.21 -29.80 1.85
CA ALA A 211 35.98 -30.85 1.19
C ALA A 211 37.48 -30.58 1.25
N TYR A 212 38.28 -31.58 0.93
CA TYR A 212 39.72 -31.45 0.65
C TYR A 212 40.00 -31.85 -0.81
N PHE A 213 40.97 -31.19 -1.45
CA PHE A 213 41.52 -31.68 -2.71
C PHE A 213 42.36 -32.95 -2.47
N ALA A 214 42.50 -33.80 -3.50
CA ALA A 214 43.35 -34.98 -3.41
C ALA A 214 44.85 -34.58 -3.38
N GLN A 215 45.63 -35.25 -2.52
CA GLN A 215 47.08 -35.12 -2.49
C GLN A 215 47.73 -36.26 -3.30
N ASP A 216 48.71 -35.94 -4.14
CA ASP A 216 49.53 -36.93 -4.84
C ASP A 216 50.37 -37.74 -3.83
N GLY A 217 50.09 -39.04 -3.71
CA GLY A 217 50.51 -39.85 -2.56
C GLY A 217 51.98 -40.30 -2.55
N GLU A 218 52.60 -40.21 -1.36
CA GLU A 218 53.89 -40.84 -1.06
C GLU A 218 53.79 -42.38 -0.98
N LYS A 219 54.93 -43.07 -1.17
CA LYS A 219 55.08 -44.52 -0.98
C LYS A 219 56.16 -44.81 0.06
N SER A 220 55.93 -45.81 0.92
CA SER A 220 56.92 -46.31 1.88
C SER A 220 57.72 -47.50 1.34
N GLU A 221 59.00 -47.61 1.73
CA GLU A 221 59.91 -48.72 1.39
C GLU A 221 60.55 -49.36 2.66
N GLY A 222 61.15 -50.55 2.50
CA GLY A 222 61.80 -51.38 3.55
C GLY A 222 61.06 -52.71 3.82
N GLU A 223 61.66 -53.84 4.21
CA GLU A 223 63.05 -54.31 4.43
C GLU A 223 63.08 -55.87 4.25
N GLY A 224 64.19 -56.63 4.21
CA GLY A 224 65.63 -56.33 4.24
C GLY A 224 66.52 -57.60 4.38
N GLU A 225 67.82 -57.44 4.10
CA GLU A 225 68.98 -58.33 4.42
C GLU A 225 69.01 -59.82 3.95
N ASN A 226 70.08 -60.58 4.32
CA ASN A 226 70.72 -61.57 3.44
C ASN A 226 71.63 -62.64 4.17
N THR A 227 71.98 -63.71 3.44
CA THR A 227 73.15 -64.64 3.58
C THR A 227 73.13 -65.96 4.38
N ALA A 228 73.35 -67.06 3.64
CA ALA A 228 74.36 -68.14 3.83
C ALA A 228 74.22 -69.29 4.88
N ALA A 229 74.94 -70.39 4.58
CA ALA A 229 75.06 -71.70 5.28
C ALA A 229 76.57 -72.15 5.19
N PRO A 230 77.07 -73.42 5.41
CA PRO A 230 76.43 -74.72 5.71
C PRO A 230 77.19 -75.71 6.68
N LYS A 231 76.66 -76.95 6.81
CA LYS A 231 77.24 -78.33 7.05
C LYS A 231 78.70 -78.51 7.56
N ALA A 232 79.12 -79.45 8.44
CA ALA A 232 78.77 -80.88 8.74
C ALA A 232 79.36 -81.94 7.76
N ALA A 233 79.91 -83.13 8.12
CA ALA A 233 80.28 -83.77 9.42
C ALA A 233 81.17 -85.06 9.18
N GLU A 234 81.40 -85.90 10.21
CA GLU A 234 81.95 -87.31 10.20
C GLU A 234 83.45 -87.54 9.86
N THR A 235 84.12 -88.71 10.03
CA THR A 235 83.85 -90.07 10.63
C THR A 235 84.94 -90.37 11.74
N SER A 236 85.51 -91.53 12.13
CA SER A 236 85.49 -92.96 11.71
C SER A 236 85.81 -93.99 12.84
N LYS A 237 86.40 -95.17 12.54
CA LYS A 237 85.93 -96.50 13.02
C LYS A 237 86.85 -97.69 12.62
N ALA A 238 87.28 -98.56 13.57
CA ALA A 238 87.55 -100.03 13.38
C ALA A 238 88.26 -100.74 14.57
N VAL A 239 87.57 -101.60 15.35
CA VAL A 239 88.20 -102.63 16.24
C VAL A 239 87.32 -103.89 16.38
N ALA A 240 87.93 -105.06 16.09
CA ALA A 240 87.61 -106.44 16.51
C ALA A 240 86.18 -107.02 16.41
N GLU A 241 86.03 -108.02 15.55
CA GLU A 241 84.82 -108.83 15.32
C GLU A 241 84.49 -109.82 16.45
N SER A 242 85.30 -109.92 17.52
CA SER A 242 84.99 -110.76 18.69
C SER A 242 83.79 -110.26 19.50
N ARG A 243 83.43 -108.97 19.35
CA ARG A 243 82.17 -108.43 19.86
C ARG A 243 80.94 -108.97 19.12
N LEU A 244 81.07 -109.34 17.84
CA LEU A 244 79.98 -109.30 16.87
C LEU A 244 78.78 -110.20 17.20
N LYS A 245 78.95 -111.27 17.99
CA LYS A 245 77.82 -112.13 18.42
C LYS A 245 77.09 -111.60 19.67
N ALA A 246 77.84 -111.10 20.65
CA ALA A 246 77.25 -110.44 21.82
C ALA A 246 76.65 -109.08 21.43
N ASP A 247 77.33 -108.32 20.56
CA ASP A 247 76.79 -107.10 19.94
C ASP A 247 75.59 -107.42 19.04
N MET A 248 75.41 -108.62 18.48
CA MET A 248 74.19 -108.96 17.71
C MET A 248 72.99 -109.24 18.60
N GLU A 249 73.14 -109.95 19.73
CA GLU A 249 72.05 -110.16 20.68
C GLU A 249 71.76 -108.87 21.46
N ALA A 250 72.79 -108.15 21.91
CA ALA A 250 72.63 -106.83 22.53
C ALA A 250 72.10 -105.78 21.55
N LYS A 251 72.43 -105.83 20.24
CA LYS A 251 71.72 -105.03 19.22
C LYS A 251 70.28 -105.50 19.08
N ALA A 252 69.98 -106.80 19.00
CA ALA A 252 68.60 -107.26 18.83
C ALA A 252 67.69 -106.81 19.99
N GLU A 253 68.19 -106.83 21.22
CA GLU A 253 67.48 -106.29 22.39
C GLU A 253 67.47 -104.75 22.41
N ALA A 254 68.59 -104.08 22.13
CA ALA A 254 68.65 -102.61 22.09
C ALA A 254 67.86 -102.00 20.91
N GLU A 255 67.71 -102.72 19.80
CA GLU A 255 66.94 -102.34 18.61
C GLU A 255 65.45 -102.60 18.85
N LYS A 256 65.08 -103.66 19.59
CA LYS A 256 63.73 -103.80 20.17
C LYS A 256 63.42 -102.70 21.19
N ALA A 257 64.34 -102.40 22.10
CA ALA A 257 64.14 -101.40 23.14
C ALA A 257 64.08 -99.99 22.56
N ALA A 258 64.95 -99.66 21.60
CA ALA A 258 64.93 -98.39 20.87
C ALA A 258 63.68 -98.28 19.98
N ARG A 259 63.22 -99.37 19.34
CA ARG A 259 61.95 -99.37 18.61
C ARG A 259 60.74 -99.20 19.52
N LEU A 260 60.70 -99.86 20.68
CA LEU A 260 59.63 -99.68 21.67
C LEU A 260 59.65 -98.28 22.30
N ALA A 261 60.84 -97.71 22.53
CA ALA A 261 61.00 -96.33 22.96
C ALA A 261 60.54 -95.35 21.86
N ALA A 262 60.89 -95.59 20.60
CA ALA A 262 60.45 -94.78 19.46
C ALA A 262 58.93 -94.88 19.21
N GLU A 263 58.34 -96.07 19.28
CA GLU A 263 56.88 -96.26 19.19
C GLU A 263 56.16 -95.58 20.37
N ALA A 264 56.76 -95.56 21.58
CA ALA A 264 56.22 -94.86 22.73
C ALA A 264 56.39 -93.32 22.64
N GLU A 265 57.53 -92.83 22.13
CA GLU A 265 57.82 -91.41 21.93
C GLU A 265 56.99 -90.83 20.77
N GLU A 266 56.83 -91.58 19.68
CA GLU A 266 55.91 -91.25 18.58
C GLU A 266 54.46 -91.21 19.08
N LYS A 267 54.01 -92.21 19.84
CA LYS A 267 52.66 -92.22 20.42
C LYS A 267 52.45 -91.06 21.40
N ALA A 268 53.43 -90.75 22.25
CA ALA A 268 53.36 -89.61 23.16
C ALA A 268 53.34 -88.27 22.40
N ARG A 269 54.11 -88.14 21.31
CA ARG A 269 54.08 -86.95 20.45
C ARG A 269 52.73 -86.82 19.74
N LEU A 270 52.17 -87.90 19.21
CA LEU A 270 50.86 -87.91 18.56
C LEU A 270 49.71 -87.60 19.54
N GLU A 271 49.77 -88.10 20.78
CA GLU A 271 48.79 -87.76 21.82
C GLU A 271 48.91 -86.30 22.27
N ALA A 272 50.12 -85.76 22.38
CA ALA A 272 50.35 -84.34 22.67
C ALA A 272 49.92 -83.42 21.50
N GLU A 273 50.21 -83.80 20.27
CA GLU A 273 49.87 -83.07 19.05
C GLU A 273 48.34 -83.06 18.83
N ALA A 274 47.67 -84.20 18.99
CA ALA A 274 46.21 -84.28 18.93
C ALA A 274 45.53 -83.48 20.06
N LYS A 275 46.10 -83.48 21.28
CA LYS A 275 45.57 -82.69 22.39
C LYS A 275 45.75 -81.18 22.18
N ALA A 276 46.90 -80.76 21.66
CA ALA A 276 47.16 -79.36 21.31
C ALA A 276 46.25 -78.90 20.16
N GLN A 277 46.01 -79.73 19.15
CA GLN A 277 45.05 -79.43 18.07
C GLN A 277 43.61 -79.32 18.60
N ALA A 278 43.18 -80.21 19.51
CA ALA A 278 41.86 -80.15 20.11
C ALA A 278 41.65 -78.87 20.96
N GLU A 279 42.63 -78.52 21.81
CA GLU A 279 42.58 -77.30 22.63
C GLU A 279 42.60 -76.03 21.77
N ALA A 280 43.38 -76.02 20.68
CA ALA A 280 43.39 -74.91 19.72
C ALA A 280 42.09 -74.79 18.92
N GLU A 281 41.47 -75.90 18.51
CA GLU A 281 40.17 -75.86 17.80
C GLU A 281 39.02 -75.44 18.74
N GLU A 282 39.05 -75.85 20.00
CA GLU A 282 38.10 -75.39 21.02
C GLU A 282 38.23 -73.89 21.28
N GLN A 283 39.46 -73.37 21.44
CA GLN A 283 39.70 -71.92 21.57
C GLN A 283 39.25 -71.14 20.32
N ALA A 284 39.60 -71.60 19.12
CA ALA A 284 39.21 -70.93 17.87
C ALA A 284 37.68 -70.90 17.69
N ARG A 285 36.97 -71.97 18.08
CA ARG A 285 35.49 -72.01 18.10
C ARG A 285 34.91 -71.05 19.13
N ALA A 286 35.50 -70.98 20.33
CA ALA A 286 35.05 -70.08 21.40
C ALA A 286 35.23 -68.60 21.04
N GLU A 287 36.38 -68.21 20.46
CA GLU A 287 36.60 -66.84 19.96
C GLU A 287 35.66 -66.51 18.80
N ALA A 288 35.44 -67.44 17.86
CA ALA A 288 34.52 -67.23 16.75
C ALA A 288 33.06 -67.04 17.21
N GLU A 289 32.58 -67.83 18.18
CA GLU A 289 31.23 -67.66 18.75
C GLU A 289 31.11 -66.34 19.55
N ALA A 290 32.13 -65.99 20.34
CA ALA A 290 32.15 -64.73 21.09
C ALA A 290 32.14 -63.51 20.17
N LYS A 291 32.94 -63.53 19.09
CA LYS A 291 32.99 -62.47 18.08
C LYS A 291 31.67 -62.34 17.33
N ALA A 292 31.08 -63.45 16.89
CA ALA A 292 29.78 -63.46 16.22
C ALA A 292 28.63 -62.94 17.11
N LYS A 293 28.67 -63.23 18.42
CA LYS A 293 27.71 -62.66 19.39
C LYS A 293 27.91 -61.15 19.58
N ALA A 294 29.15 -60.69 19.74
CA ALA A 294 29.45 -59.27 19.89
C ALA A 294 29.04 -58.45 18.66
N GLU A 295 29.32 -58.95 17.45
CA GLU A 295 28.92 -58.33 16.19
C GLU A 295 27.38 -58.29 16.04
N ALA A 296 26.68 -59.36 16.45
CA ALA A 296 25.22 -59.40 16.43
C ALA A 296 24.57 -58.46 17.47
N GLU A 297 25.11 -58.35 18.69
CA GLU A 297 24.61 -57.40 19.69
C GLU A 297 24.88 -55.93 19.28
N GLU A 298 26.04 -55.64 18.70
CA GLU A 298 26.34 -54.31 18.17
C GLU A 298 25.43 -53.94 17.01
N GLN A 299 25.23 -54.83 16.04
CA GLN A 299 24.31 -54.59 14.92
C GLN A 299 22.87 -54.41 15.40
N ALA A 300 22.41 -55.21 16.37
CA ALA A 300 21.08 -55.05 16.96
C ALA A 300 20.93 -53.72 17.73
N ARG A 301 21.97 -53.27 18.45
CA ARG A 301 21.98 -51.97 19.13
C ARG A 301 21.91 -50.82 18.12
N LEU A 302 22.70 -50.88 17.06
CA LEU A 302 22.72 -49.86 16.00
C LEU A 302 21.39 -49.78 15.23
N GLU A 303 20.75 -50.91 14.92
CA GLU A 303 19.41 -50.92 14.33
C GLU A 303 18.35 -50.34 15.29
N ALA A 304 18.41 -50.65 16.58
CA ALA A 304 17.46 -50.12 17.56
C ALA A 304 17.64 -48.60 17.76
N GLU A 305 18.89 -48.13 17.81
CA GLU A 305 19.22 -46.70 17.92
C GLU A 305 18.79 -45.94 16.66
N ALA A 306 19.07 -46.46 15.46
CA ALA A 306 18.66 -45.85 14.20
C ALA A 306 17.12 -45.76 14.06
N LYS A 307 16.38 -46.79 14.49
CA LYS A 307 14.90 -46.76 14.51
C LYS A 307 14.37 -45.73 15.51
N ALA A 308 14.91 -45.68 16.72
CA ALA A 308 14.52 -44.70 17.73
C ALA A 308 14.81 -43.26 17.29
N GLN A 309 15.95 -43.02 16.61
CA GLN A 309 16.27 -41.71 16.02
C GLN A 309 15.31 -41.35 14.89
N ALA A 310 15.00 -42.27 13.97
CA ALA A 310 14.08 -42.04 12.87
C ALA A 310 12.64 -41.74 13.34
N GLU A 311 12.13 -42.50 14.33
CA GLU A 311 10.81 -42.25 14.93
C GLU A 311 10.77 -40.89 15.66
N ALA A 312 11.83 -40.51 16.36
CA ALA A 312 11.93 -39.21 17.02
C ALA A 312 12.03 -38.04 16.02
N GLU A 313 12.78 -38.18 14.93
CA GLU A 313 12.84 -37.16 13.86
C GLU A 313 11.50 -37.03 13.12
N GLU A 314 10.77 -38.13 12.88
CA GLU A 314 9.44 -38.08 12.27
C GLU A 314 8.42 -37.40 13.20
N GLN A 315 8.40 -37.72 14.50
CA GLN A 315 7.54 -37.04 15.47
C GLN A 315 7.88 -35.54 15.56
N ALA A 316 9.17 -35.18 15.64
CA ALA A 316 9.61 -33.78 15.68
C ALA A 316 9.25 -33.03 14.39
N ARG A 317 9.32 -33.68 13.21
CA ARG A 317 8.89 -33.10 11.92
C ARG A 317 7.38 -32.85 11.91
N LEU A 318 6.57 -33.83 12.34
CA LEU A 318 5.11 -33.72 12.37
C LEU A 318 4.63 -32.67 13.38
N GLU A 319 5.25 -32.57 14.55
CA GLU A 319 4.91 -31.53 15.54
C GLU A 319 5.31 -30.13 15.05
N ALA A 320 6.47 -29.99 14.40
CA ALA A 320 6.90 -28.73 13.81
C ALA A 320 6.01 -28.30 12.62
N GLU A 321 5.58 -29.24 11.78
CA GLU A 321 4.66 -28.99 10.68
C GLU A 321 3.27 -28.59 11.19
N ALA A 322 2.72 -29.30 12.18
CA ALA A 322 1.44 -28.96 12.80
C ALA A 322 1.44 -27.57 13.46
N LYS A 323 2.54 -27.20 14.13
CA LYS A 323 2.71 -25.84 14.68
C LYS A 323 2.80 -24.78 13.60
N ALA A 324 3.59 -25.00 12.55
CA ALA A 324 3.71 -24.07 11.43
C ALA A 324 2.38 -23.88 10.68
N GLN A 325 1.57 -24.94 10.53
CA GLN A 325 0.22 -24.85 9.96
C GLN A 325 -0.73 -24.05 10.87
N ALA A 326 -0.74 -24.32 12.19
CA ALA A 326 -1.58 -23.59 13.14
C ALA A 326 -1.22 -22.10 13.24
N GLU A 327 0.09 -21.76 13.30
CA GLU A 327 0.57 -20.37 13.30
C GLU A 327 0.21 -19.64 12.00
N ALA A 328 0.26 -20.33 10.84
CA ALA A 328 -0.13 -19.76 9.55
C ALA A 328 -1.65 -19.56 9.44
N GLU A 329 -2.48 -20.49 9.95
CA GLU A 329 -3.94 -20.36 9.96
C GLU A 329 -4.39 -19.23 10.91
N GLU A 330 -3.76 -19.08 12.07
CA GLU A 330 -4.03 -17.96 12.98
C GLU A 330 -3.62 -16.61 12.36
N GLN A 331 -2.45 -16.52 11.73
CA GLN A 331 -2.03 -15.31 11.02
C GLN A 331 -2.99 -14.95 9.87
N ALA A 332 -3.41 -15.93 9.07
CA ALA A 332 -4.37 -15.72 7.98
C ALA A 332 -5.75 -15.28 8.51
N ARG A 333 -6.21 -15.82 9.64
CA ARG A 333 -7.46 -15.40 10.29
C ARG A 333 -7.36 -13.95 10.79
N LEU A 334 -6.26 -13.58 11.44
CA LEU A 334 -6.04 -12.23 11.97
C LEU A 334 -5.88 -11.19 10.85
N GLU A 335 -5.20 -11.53 9.74
CA GLU A 335 -5.09 -10.64 8.58
C GLU A 335 -6.47 -10.44 7.91
N ALA A 336 -7.25 -11.52 7.74
CA ALA A 336 -8.60 -11.43 7.20
C ALA A 336 -9.55 -10.61 8.10
N GLU A 337 -9.49 -10.79 9.42
CA GLU A 337 -10.28 -10.02 10.38
C GLU A 337 -9.89 -8.54 10.38
N ALA A 338 -8.59 -8.22 10.42
CA ALA A 338 -8.11 -6.84 10.37
C ALA A 338 -8.47 -6.14 9.05
N LYS A 339 -8.42 -6.86 7.92
CA LYS A 339 -8.83 -6.34 6.60
C LYS A 339 -10.34 -6.07 6.56
N ALA A 340 -11.16 -6.98 7.09
CA ALA A 340 -12.61 -6.79 7.17
C ALA A 340 -13.00 -5.62 8.09
N GLN A 341 -12.30 -5.43 9.21
CA GLN A 341 -12.48 -4.28 10.10
C GLN A 341 -12.10 -2.97 9.39
N ALA A 342 -10.95 -2.92 8.71
CA ALA A 342 -10.52 -1.72 7.97
C ALA A 342 -11.47 -1.35 6.81
N GLU A 343 -11.97 -2.33 6.06
CA GLU A 343 -12.97 -2.11 4.99
C GLU A 343 -14.30 -1.61 5.56
N ALA A 344 -14.74 -2.13 6.72
CA ALA A 344 -15.94 -1.65 7.40
C ALA A 344 -15.78 -0.24 7.98
N GLU A 345 -14.63 0.10 8.56
CA GLU A 345 -14.34 1.46 9.07
C GLU A 345 -14.25 2.48 7.93
N GLU A 346 -13.63 2.14 6.80
CA GLU A 346 -13.60 3.01 5.63
C GLU A 346 -15.00 3.22 5.04
N GLN A 347 -15.80 2.16 4.89
CA GLN A 347 -17.18 2.28 4.41
C GLN A 347 -18.03 3.13 5.36
N ALA A 348 -17.92 2.94 6.68
CA ALA A 348 -18.63 3.74 7.68
C ALA A 348 -18.19 5.22 7.65
N ARG A 349 -16.89 5.51 7.46
CA ARG A 349 -16.38 6.88 7.30
C ARG A 349 -16.95 7.55 6.05
N LEU A 350 -16.94 6.86 4.91
CA LEU A 350 -17.47 7.38 3.64
C LEU A 350 -18.98 7.61 3.70
N GLU A 351 -19.75 6.73 4.35
CA GLU A 351 -21.19 6.93 4.54
C GLU A 351 -21.49 8.12 5.48
N ALA A 352 -20.72 8.28 6.56
CA ALA A 352 -20.84 9.42 7.47
C ALA A 352 -20.45 10.75 6.79
N GLU A 353 -19.40 10.77 5.98
CA GLU A 353 -18.97 11.94 5.22
C GLU A 353 -20.02 12.33 4.16
N ALA A 354 -20.56 11.36 3.40
CA ALA A 354 -21.61 11.60 2.42
C ALA A 354 -22.90 12.14 3.06
N LYS A 355 -23.28 11.63 4.24
CA LYS A 355 -24.41 12.16 5.02
C LYS A 355 -24.17 13.60 5.48
N ALA A 356 -23.00 13.89 6.06
CA ALA A 356 -22.65 15.22 6.50
C ALA A 356 -22.60 16.24 5.34
N GLN A 357 -22.13 15.83 4.16
CA GLN A 357 -22.17 16.66 2.94
C GLN A 357 -23.61 16.91 2.48
N ALA A 358 -24.46 15.88 2.41
CA ALA A 358 -25.86 16.03 2.01
C ALA A 358 -26.68 16.92 2.98
N GLU A 359 -26.48 16.75 4.29
CA GLU A 359 -27.12 17.59 5.31
C GLU A 359 -26.64 19.06 5.21
N ALA A 360 -25.36 19.30 4.92
CA ALA A 360 -24.81 20.64 4.73
C ALA A 360 -25.31 21.30 3.44
N GLU A 361 -25.41 20.55 2.33
CA GLU A 361 -25.98 21.05 1.07
C GLU A 361 -27.47 21.38 1.19
N GLU A 362 -28.25 20.56 1.92
CA GLU A 362 -29.66 20.86 2.19
C GLU A 362 -29.83 22.09 3.08
N GLN A 363 -29.04 22.22 4.15
CA GLN A 363 -29.04 23.43 4.99
C GLN A 363 -28.66 24.69 4.20
N ALA A 364 -27.61 24.61 3.37
CA ALA A 364 -27.19 25.72 2.51
C ALA A 364 -28.26 26.10 1.47
N ARG A 365 -28.97 25.12 0.89
CA ARG A 365 -30.10 25.36 -0.03
C ARG A 365 -31.26 26.05 0.68
N LEU A 366 -31.65 25.56 1.86
CA LEU A 366 -32.75 26.13 2.65
C LEU A 366 -32.42 27.56 3.14
N GLU A 367 -31.18 27.81 3.56
CA GLU A 367 -30.73 29.17 3.90
C GLU A 367 -30.72 30.11 2.69
N ALA A 368 -30.29 29.64 1.52
CA ALA A 368 -30.30 30.44 0.29
C ALA A 368 -31.73 30.76 -0.18
N GLU A 369 -32.63 29.78 -0.12
CA GLU A 369 -34.04 29.97 -0.44
C GLU A 369 -34.73 30.93 0.53
N ALA A 370 -34.51 30.79 1.84
CA ALA A 370 -35.06 31.71 2.84
C ALA A 370 -34.55 33.15 2.68
N LYS A 371 -33.27 33.34 2.33
CA LYS A 371 -32.70 34.67 2.03
C LYS A 371 -33.33 35.27 0.77
N ALA A 372 -33.43 34.48 -0.31
CA ALA A 372 -34.05 34.93 -1.56
C ALA A 372 -35.55 35.29 -1.38
N GLN A 373 -36.29 34.53 -0.57
CA GLN A 373 -37.69 34.84 -0.23
C GLN A 373 -37.79 36.15 0.58
N ALA A 374 -36.93 36.33 1.60
CA ALA A 374 -36.92 37.55 2.41
C ALA A 374 -36.52 38.81 1.60
N GLU A 375 -35.51 38.70 0.74
CA GLU A 375 -35.10 39.78 -0.17
C GLU A 375 -36.22 40.13 -1.17
N ALA A 376 -36.93 39.13 -1.69
CA ALA A 376 -38.08 39.35 -2.59
C ALA A 376 -39.29 39.97 -1.87
N GLU A 377 -39.59 39.56 -0.63
CA GLU A 377 -40.67 40.16 0.18
C GLU A 377 -40.34 41.62 0.56
N GLU A 378 -39.09 41.92 0.92
CA GLU A 378 -38.65 43.30 1.17
C GLU A 378 -38.73 44.17 -0.09
N GLN A 379 -38.26 43.67 -1.25
CA GLN A 379 -38.39 44.39 -2.51
C GLN A 379 -39.85 44.64 -2.89
N ALA A 380 -40.73 43.64 -2.75
CA ALA A 380 -42.16 43.78 -3.01
C ALA A 380 -42.83 44.80 -2.06
N ARG A 381 -42.46 44.81 -0.77
CA ARG A 381 -42.94 45.78 0.22
C ARG A 381 -42.49 47.20 -0.14
N LEU A 382 -41.22 47.39 -0.48
CA LEU A 382 -40.66 48.70 -0.86
C LEU A 382 -41.27 49.22 -2.17
N GLN A 383 -41.50 48.35 -3.16
CA GLN A 383 -42.20 48.71 -4.39
C GLN A 383 -43.65 49.12 -4.10
N ALA A 384 -44.40 48.32 -3.33
CA ALA A 384 -45.78 48.65 -2.97
C ALA A 384 -45.90 49.95 -2.16
N GLU A 385 -44.93 50.23 -1.27
CA GLU A 385 -44.87 51.50 -0.54
C GLU A 385 -44.57 52.69 -1.49
N ALA A 386 -43.64 52.54 -2.42
CA ALA A 386 -43.32 53.57 -3.41
C ALA A 386 -44.48 53.84 -4.39
N GLU A 387 -45.18 52.80 -4.84
CA GLU A 387 -46.38 52.91 -5.68
C GLU A 387 -47.53 53.59 -4.93
N ALA A 388 -47.74 53.25 -3.65
CA ALA A 388 -48.74 53.91 -2.80
C ALA A 388 -48.40 55.39 -2.53
N GLN A 389 -47.13 55.72 -2.31
CA GLN A 389 -46.68 57.11 -2.15
C GLN A 389 -46.88 57.90 -3.45
N ALA A 390 -46.48 57.36 -4.61
CA ALA A 390 -46.67 58.01 -5.91
C ALA A 390 -48.15 58.23 -6.25
N ALA A 391 -49.02 57.26 -5.96
CA ALA A 391 -50.47 57.40 -6.14
C ALA A 391 -51.07 58.46 -5.20
N ALA A 392 -50.59 58.56 -3.95
CA ALA A 392 -51.02 59.58 -3.00
C ALA A 392 -50.54 60.99 -3.39
N GLU A 393 -49.32 61.14 -3.90
CA GLU A 393 -48.81 62.42 -4.44
C GLU A 393 -49.58 62.85 -5.69
N GLU A 394 -49.90 61.92 -6.60
CA GLU A 394 -50.73 62.21 -7.76
C GLU A 394 -52.16 62.60 -7.38
N GLN A 395 -52.80 61.87 -6.46
CA GLN A 395 -54.12 62.24 -5.95
C GLN A 395 -54.10 63.63 -5.30
N ALA A 396 -53.11 63.92 -4.44
CA ALA A 396 -52.98 65.23 -3.81
C ALA A 396 -52.74 66.36 -4.83
N ARG A 397 -51.99 66.09 -5.90
CA ARG A 397 -51.80 67.03 -7.03
C ARG A 397 -53.11 67.31 -7.77
N LEU A 398 -53.88 66.26 -8.06
CA LEU A 398 -55.17 66.37 -8.76
C LEU A 398 -56.23 67.07 -7.89
N GLU A 399 -56.27 66.80 -6.59
CA GLU A 399 -57.15 67.50 -5.65
C GLU A 399 -56.78 68.99 -5.52
N ALA A 400 -55.48 69.33 -5.48
CA ALA A 400 -55.01 70.71 -5.48
C ALA A 400 -55.30 71.44 -6.80
N GLU A 401 -55.15 70.77 -7.96
CA GLU A 401 -55.50 71.33 -9.27
C GLU A 401 -57.01 71.58 -9.37
N ALA A 402 -57.84 70.65 -8.89
CA ALA A 402 -59.30 70.79 -8.85
C ALA A 402 -59.74 71.93 -7.91
N GLN A 403 -59.11 72.07 -6.73
CA GLN A 403 -59.38 73.19 -5.82
C GLN A 403 -59.00 74.53 -6.45
N ALA A 404 -57.81 74.64 -7.05
CA ALA A 404 -57.37 75.86 -7.74
C ALA A 404 -58.25 76.22 -8.96
N ALA A 405 -58.77 75.21 -9.68
CA ALA A 405 -59.74 75.42 -10.75
C ALA A 405 -61.09 75.93 -10.22
N LEU A 406 -61.56 75.41 -9.08
CA LEU A 406 -62.81 75.83 -8.43
C LEU A 406 -62.69 77.24 -7.84
N GLU A 407 -61.59 77.59 -7.17
CA GLU A 407 -61.31 78.95 -6.71
C GLU A 407 -61.26 79.95 -7.89
N LYS A 408 -60.62 79.56 -9.00
CA LYS A 408 -60.59 80.36 -10.22
C LYS A 408 -61.99 80.55 -10.82
N ALA A 409 -62.81 79.50 -10.85
CA ALA A 409 -64.19 79.58 -11.35
C ALA A 409 -65.05 80.50 -10.46
N ALA A 410 -65.01 80.33 -9.14
CA ALA A 410 -65.71 81.19 -8.19
C ALA A 410 -65.25 82.66 -8.26
N ARG A 411 -63.96 82.91 -8.52
CA ARG A 411 -63.44 84.26 -8.79
C ARG A 411 -64.02 84.85 -10.08
N LEU A 412 -64.03 84.09 -11.18
CA LEU A 412 -64.59 84.56 -12.46
C LEU A 412 -66.11 84.81 -12.35
N GLU A 413 -66.83 84.00 -11.58
CA GLU A 413 -68.24 84.23 -11.27
C GLU A 413 -68.42 85.54 -10.46
N ALA A 414 -67.59 85.77 -9.43
CA ALA A 414 -67.64 87.00 -8.65
C ALA A 414 -67.26 88.25 -9.46
N GLU A 415 -66.31 88.15 -10.39
CA GLU A 415 -65.97 89.22 -11.33
C GLU A 415 -67.14 89.49 -12.30
N ALA A 416 -67.77 88.47 -12.86
CA ALA A 416 -68.95 88.60 -13.72
C ALA A 416 -70.19 89.14 -12.97
N GLN A 417 -70.40 88.75 -11.71
CA GLN A 417 -71.45 89.32 -10.86
C GLN A 417 -71.21 90.81 -10.58
N ALA A 418 -69.96 91.22 -10.34
CA ALA A 418 -69.60 92.63 -10.16
C ALA A 418 -69.80 93.47 -11.44
N GLU A 419 -69.43 92.93 -12.60
CA GLU A 419 -69.72 93.56 -13.90
C GLU A 419 -71.23 93.68 -14.16
N ALA A 420 -72.02 92.65 -13.80
CA ALA A 420 -73.48 92.69 -13.90
C ALA A 420 -74.11 93.73 -12.95
N GLU A 421 -73.62 93.87 -11.72
CA GLU A 421 -74.04 94.94 -10.81
C GLU A 421 -73.66 96.33 -11.34
N GLU A 422 -72.47 96.51 -11.92
CA GLU A 422 -72.08 97.78 -12.55
C GLU A 422 -72.98 98.11 -13.75
N LEU A 423 -73.23 97.16 -14.64
CA LEU A 423 -74.14 97.33 -15.78
C LEU A 423 -75.56 97.67 -15.33
N ALA A 424 -76.10 96.99 -14.32
CA ALA A 424 -77.40 97.30 -13.74
C ALA A 424 -77.43 98.71 -13.13
N ARG A 425 -76.34 99.14 -12.49
CA ARG A 425 -76.19 100.48 -11.91
C ARG A 425 -76.07 101.57 -12.99
N LEU A 426 -75.37 101.31 -14.09
CA LEU A 426 -75.29 102.19 -15.26
C LEU A 426 -76.65 102.32 -15.95
N GLN A 427 -77.38 101.22 -16.14
CA GLN A 427 -78.77 101.24 -16.64
C GLN A 427 -79.71 102.01 -15.68
N ALA A 428 -79.54 101.86 -14.37
CA ALA A 428 -80.31 102.63 -13.39
C ALA A 428 -80.03 104.14 -13.51
N VAL A 429 -78.77 104.56 -13.65
CA VAL A 429 -78.41 105.98 -13.90
C VAL A 429 -78.97 106.46 -15.24
N GLN A 430 -78.86 105.66 -16.31
CA GLN A 430 -79.42 105.98 -17.63
C GLN A 430 -80.94 106.16 -17.57
N SER A 431 -81.66 105.32 -16.81
CA SER A 431 -83.10 105.46 -16.62
C SER A 431 -83.49 106.67 -15.77
N GLN A 432 -82.67 107.08 -14.80
CA GLN A 432 -82.86 108.34 -14.07
C GLN A 432 -82.66 109.57 -14.96
N VAL A 433 -81.62 109.56 -15.82
CA VAL A 433 -81.40 110.63 -16.83
C VAL A 433 -82.54 110.68 -17.84
N ALA A 434 -83.05 109.52 -18.28
CA ALA A 434 -84.23 109.41 -19.15
C ALA A 434 -85.51 109.92 -18.46
N ALA A 435 -85.67 109.72 -17.15
CA ALA A 435 -86.79 110.25 -16.38
C ALA A 435 -86.71 111.77 -16.14
N GLN A 436 -85.51 112.36 -16.14
CA GLN A 436 -85.29 113.82 -16.03
C GLN A 436 -85.40 114.54 -17.39
N THR A 437 -85.27 113.84 -18.52
CA THR A 437 -85.28 114.49 -19.85
C THR A 437 -86.58 115.25 -20.17
N PRO A 438 -87.79 114.80 -19.79
CA PRO A 438 -89.03 115.56 -19.99
C PRO A 438 -89.09 116.90 -19.23
N GLU A 439 -88.34 117.04 -18.13
CA GLU A 439 -88.33 118.25 -17.29
C GLU A 439 -87.41 119.33 -17.87
N LEU A 440 -86.28 118.92 -18.49
CA LEU A 440 -85.35 119.80 -19.22
C LEU A 440 -85.92 120.37 -20.53
N VAL A 441 -86.93 119.72 -21.13
CA VAL A 441 -87.54 120.15 -22.40
C VAL A 441 -88.45 121.38 -22.25
N GLN A 442 -88.80 121.80 -21.02
CA GLN A 442 -89.66 122.97 -20.80
C GLN A 442 -88.90 124.30 -20.57
N SER A 443 -87.56 124.31 -20.50
CA SER A 443 -86.79 125.51 -20.12
C SER A 443 -86.06 126.23 -21.27
N ASN A 444 -85.77 125.55 -22.39
CA ASN A 444 -84.91 126.07 -23.47
C ASN A 444 -85.60 126.09 -24.85
N GLY A 445 -84.99 126.81 -25.81
CA GLY A 445 -85.61 127.23 -27.07
C GLY A 445 -85.70 126.15 -28.16
N ALA A 446 -86.44 126.46 -29.23
CA ALA A 446 -86.81 125.50 -30.28
C ALA A 446 -85.64 124.90 -31.09
N ASP A 447 -84.46 125.54 -31.10
CA ASP A 447 -83.28 125.01 -31.79
C ASP A 447 -82.63 123.84 -31.03
N ASP A 448 -82.66 123.85 -29.69
CA ASP A 448 -82.04 122.81 -28.85
C ASP A 448 -82.78 121.46 -28.99
N ALA A 449 -84.07 121.50 -29.28
CA ALA A 449 -84.88 120.30 -29.51
C ALA A 449 -84.38 119.46 -30.71
N GLN A 450 -83.79 120.10 -31.74
CA GLN A 450 -83.20 119.35 -32.86
C GLN A 450 -81.82 118.75 -32.53
N GLN A 451 -81.05 119.37 -31.63
CA GLN A 451 -79.80 118.78 -31.14
C GLN A 451 -80.07 117.60 -30.20
N LEU A 452 -81.01 117.74 -29.26
CA LEU A 452 -81.41 116.65 -28.37
C LEU A 452 -82.04 115.48 -29.14
N ALA A 453 -82.83 115.74 -30.18
CA ALA A 453 -83.34 114.69 -31.06
C ALA A 453 -82.22 113.96 -31.83
N ARG A 454 -81.13 114.64 -32.20
CA ARG A 454 -79.93 114.00 -32.78
C ARG A 454 -79.21 113.12 -31.77
N VAL A 455 -78.92 113.63 -30.57
CA VAL A 455 -78.24 112.84 -29.52
C VAL A 455 -79.09 111.64 -29.09
N ALA A 456 -80.42 111.77 -29.05
CA ALA A 456 -81.33 110.65 -28.83
C ALA A 456 -81.30 109.62 -29.97
N ALA A 457 -81.17 110.06 -31.23
CA ALA A 457 -81.06 109.17 -32.39
C ALA A 457 -79.70 108.47 -32.49
N GLU A 458 -78.60 109.12 -32.08
CA GLU A 458 -77.28 108.48 -31.99
C GLU A 458 -77.25 107.46 -30.84
N ASN A 459 -77.77 107.80 -29.66
CA ASN A 459 -77.89 106.87 -28.54
C ASN A 459 -78.85 105.69 -28.80
N ALA A 460 -79.84 105.86 -29.68
CA ALA A 460 -80.73 104.77 -30.10
C ALA A 460 -80.02 103.66 -30.91
N PHE A 461 -78.79 103.89 -31.39
CA PHE A 461 -78.00 102.88 -32.09
C PHE A 461 -77.24 101.93 -31.13
N ALA A 462 -77.30 102.17 -29.82
CA ALA A 462 -76.57 101.42 -28.79
C ALA A 462 -77.47 100.54 -27.90
N ALA A 463 -78.65 100.14 -28.39
CA ALA A 463 -79.39 99.02 -27.79
C ALA A 463 -78.74 97.69 -28.22
N PRO A 464 -78.13 96.89 -27.32
CA PRO A 464 -77.61 95.58 -27.70
C PRO A 464 -78.77 94.72 -28.20
N GLN A 465 -78.57 94.01 -29.31
CA GLN A 465 -79.60 93.09 -29.79
C GLN A 465 -79.72 91.94 -28.79
N GLN A 466 -80.96 91.58 -28.43
CA GLN A 466 -81.25 90.46 -27.53
C GLN A 466 -80.44 89.20 -27.91
N ALA A 467 -80.37 88.92 -29.22
CA ALA A 467 -79.63 87.83 -29.82
C ALA A 467 -78.12 87.79 -29.49
N GLU A 468 -77.48 88.93 -29.20
CA GLU A 468 -76.06 89.01 -28.86
C GLU A 468 -75.82 88.64 -27.38
N GLN A 469 -76.75 89.01 -26.50
CA GLN A 469 -76.79 88.54 -25.11
C GLN A 469 -77.19 87.06 -25.02
N ASP A 470 -78.17 86.63 -25.81
CA ASP A 470 -78.58 85.23 -25.90
C ASP A 470 -77.41 84.35 -26.43
N ALA A 471 -76.68 84.80 -27.45
CA ALA A 471 -75.49 84.12 -27.96
C ALA A 471 -74.33 84.07 -26.95
N ALA A 472 -74.14 85.13 -26.15
CA ALA A 472 -73.18 85.11 -25.04
C ALA A 472 -73.59 84.07 -23.98
N ALA A 473 -74.87 84.04 -23.58
CA ALA A 473 -75.38 83.07 -22.60
C ALA A 473 -75.37 81.62 -23.12
N GLU A 474 -75.58 81.41 -24.42
CA GLU A 474 -75.52 80.08 -25.06
C GLU A 474 -74.07 79.60 -25.25
N SER A 475 -73.14 80.49 -25.59
CA SER A 475 -71.70 80.13 -25.62
C SER A 475 -71.12 79.87 -24.23
N PHE A 476 -71.56 80.61 -23.20
CA PHE A 476 -71.20 80.32 -21.81
C PHE A 476 -71.69 78.94 -21.38
N ARG A 477 -72.98 78.62 -21.53
CA ARG A 477 -73.53 77.29 -21.23
C ARG A 477 -72.82 76.17 -21.99
N ARG A 478 -72.43 76.40 -23.24
CA ARG A 478 -71.67 75.43 -24.03
C ARG A 478 -70.27 75.18 -23.48
N SER A 479 -69.59 76.23 -23.00
CA SER A 479 -68.30 76.09 -22.32
C SER A 479 -68.42 75.42 -20.95
N GLU A 480 -69.55 75.59 -20.26
CA GLU A 480 -69.89 74.93 -19.00
C GLU A 480 -70.16 73.43 -19.22
N GLU A 481 -70.93 73.07 -20.26
CA GLU A 481 -71.14 71.67 -20.67
C GLU A 481 -69.84 70.99 -21.11
N GLU A 482 -68.98 71.68 -21.88
CA GLU A 482 -67.67 71.16 -22.30
C GLU A 482 -66.71 70.97 -21.10
N ALA A 483 -66.68 71.91 -20.16
CA ALA A 483 -65.89 71.78 -18.93
C ALA A 483 -66.40 70.66 -18.00
N LEU A 484 -67.71 70.53 -17.83
CA LEU A 484 -68.32 69.43 -17.05
C LEU A 484 -68.09 68.08 -17.72
N ALA A 485 -68.09 68.01 -19.06
CA ALA A 485 -67.75 66.81 -19.81
C ALA A 485 -66.26 66.43 -19.66
N GLU A 486 -65.34 67.40 -19.66
CA GLU A 486 -63.92 67.13 -19.43
C GLU A 486 -63.64 66.67 -17.99
N ILE A 487 -64.30 67.27 -16.99
CA ILE A 487 -64.23 66.81 -15.59
C ILE A 487 -64.78 65.39 -15.46
N ALA A 488 -65.92 65.08 -16.08
CA ALA A 488 -66.50 63.74 -16.09
C ALA A 488 -65.62 62.70 -16.81
N ALA A 489 -64.85 63.11 -17.84
CA ALA A 489 -63.90 62.26 -18.54
C ALA A 489 -62.59 62.01 -17.76
N ARG A 490 -62.23 62.91 -16.83
CA ARG A 490 -61.04 62.77 -15.97
C ARG A 490 -61.32 62.09 -14.62
N ALA A 491 -62.59 61.90 -14.24
CA ALA A 491 -62.96 61.20 -13.02
C ALA A 491 -62.67 59.68 -13.12
N PRO A 492 -61.84 59.09 -12.23
CA PRO A 492 -61.49 57.67 -12.33
C PRO A 492 -62.69 56.79 -11.95
N ILE A 493 -63.26 56.11 -12.95
CA ILE A 493 -64.31 55.12 -12.73
C ILE A 493 -63.69 53.87 -12.07
N VAL A 494 -63.75 53.81 -10.73
CA VAL A 494 -63.34 52.63 -9.95
C VAL A 494 -64.35 51.49 -10.16
N ARG A 495 -64.23 50.80 -11.29
CA ARG A 495 -64.80 49.47 -11.53
C ARG A 495 -64.17 48.76 -12.72
N ARG A 496 -63.83 47.48 -12.48
CA ARG A 496 -63.63 46.41 -13.48
C ARG A 496 -62.23 46.23 -14.10
N GLU A 497 -61.18 46.27 -13.29
CA GLU A 497 -59.90 45.64 -13.68
C GLU A 497 -59.21 44.86 -12.54
N VAL A 498 -60.01 44.09 -11.78
CA VAL A 498 -59.51 43.14 -10.75
C VAL A 498 -60.18 41.78 -10.95
N PHE A 499 -59.83 41.08 -12.05
CA PHE A 499 -60.22 39.68 -12.28
C PHE A 499 -59.36 38.98 -13.36
N ALA A 500 -58.03 39.14 -13.31
CA ALA A 500 -57.11 38.67 -14.36
C ALA A 500 -55.77 38.06 -13.86
N SER A 501 -55.67 37.64 -12.59
CA SER A 501 -54.40 37.19 -11.99
C SER A 501 -54.52 36.28 -10.75
N VAL A 502 -55.41 35.28 -10.76
CA VAL A 502 -55.53 34.28 -9.66
C VAL A 502 -55.40 32.85 -10.20
N PRO A 503 -54.40 32.04 -9.75
CA PRO A 503 -54.24 30.64 -10.15
C PRO A 503 -55.30 29.69 -9.57
N GLU A 504 -55.43 28.50 -10.17
CA GLU A 504 -56.43 27.48 -9.79
C GLU A 504 -55.99 26.61 -8.59
N PRO A 505 -56.52 26.87 -7.39
CA PRO A 505 -57.02 25.74 -6.59
C PRO A 505 -58.31 26.00 -5.78
N TRP A 506 -58.90 27.21 -5.82
CA TRP A 506 -59.95 27.63 -4.86
C TRP A 506 -61.37 27.84 -5.44
N GLN A 507 -61.71 27.25 -6.59
CA GLN A 507 -63.05 27.35 -7.19
C GLN A 507 -64.05 26.28 -6.68
N THR A 508 -64.33 26.20 -5.36
CA THR A 508 -65.55 25.52 -4.86
C THR A 508 -65.98 25.95 -3.44
N ILE A 509 -66.61 27.12 -3.32
CA ILE A 509 -67.44 27.49 -2.15
C ILE A 509 -68.67 28.26 -2.66
N GLU A 510 -69.89 27.85 -2.25
CA GLU A 510 -71.13 28.56 -2.63
C GLU A 510 -71.38 29.82 -1.76
N PRO A 511 -71.98 30.88 -2.32
CA PRO A 511 -72.08 32.19 -1.66
C PRO A 511 -73.26 32.29 -0.68
N SER A 512 -73.30 31.44 0.34
CA SER A 512 -74.36 31.43 1.37
C SER A 512 -73.88 31.48 2.83
N GLU A 513 -72.63 31.11 3.14
CA GLU A 513 -72.10 31.07 4.52
C GLU A 513 -70.76 31.82 4.69
N ILE A 514 -70.80 33.16 4.79
CA ILE A 514 -69.74 33.94 5.47
C ILE A 514 -70.38 34.90 6.46
N ILE A 515 -70.39 34.52 7.74
CA ILE A 515 -70.84 35.36 8.85
C ILE A 515 -69.67 36.25 9.30
N ILE A 516 -69.78 37.56 9.08
CA ILE A 516 -68.79 38.52 9.58
C ILE A 516 -68.93 38.66 11.11
N LYS A 517 -68.03 38.03 11.87
CA LYS A 517 -67.80 38.36 13.28
C LYS A 517 -66.86 39.56 13.39
N THR A 518 -67.41 40.75 13.61
CA THR A 518 -66.65 41.94 14.00
C THR A 518 -66.28 41.89 15.48
N GLU A 519 -65.12 41.32 15.80
CA GLU A 519 -64.58 41.35 17.16
C GLU A 519 -63.82 42.67 17.40
N VAL A 520 -64.55 43.68 17.90
CA VAL A 520 -63.98 45.01 18.20
C VAL A 520 -63.18 44.94 19.50
N LYS A 521 -61.87 45.16 19.42
CA LYS A 521 -61.01 45.31 20.60
C LYS A 521 -61.30 46.61 21.35
N LYS A 522 -61.86 46.50 22.55
CA LYS A 522 -61.62 47.44 23.65
C LYS A 522 -61.77 46.75 25.00
#